data_AF-A0A3L8DY24-F1
#
_entry.id   AF-A0A3L8DY24-F1
#
_cell.length_a   1.000
_cell.length_b   1.000
_cell.length_c   1.000
_cell.angle_alpha   90.00
_cell.angle_beta   90.00
_cell.angle_gamma   90.00
#
_symmetry.space_group_name_H-M   'P 1'
#
loop_
_entity.id
_entity.type
_entity.pdbx_description
1 polymer ?
#
loop_
_entity_poly.entity_id
_entity_poly.type
_entity_poly.pdbx_seq_one_letter_code
_entity_poly.pdbx_strand_id
1 'polypeptide(L)'
;MDCEGCTLKLKSFLRICDDQQQLLEFLKSHDVIQKSVICSSCGEPATFDNRKLKWRCQKTKKVKKGHKIQKISCSFSITIRKGTWFENANISIEAACTLIGYFVTMNPPRQKFLETELEMSSRSIVDWCNFIREALLSWSIENSKQIGGPNCIVEIDEAKFGKRKYHRGRVIDGQWLFGGFERESKELFVIAVPDKSTATLLSVIKTNVLPGTTIMSDCWKAYNCLDTEGFQHLTVNHNYNFVDPDTGTHTQNIERIWREVRANIPRYGRSEYHMDSYIAGFYFKRKYPDHTQRFHQIFNIISLDNKLKQNNATGLKSVLFRTKIGPFKGYHIFLTLKDLARL
;
A
#
# COMPACT_ATOMS: atom_id res chain seq x y z
N MET A 1 -19.27 -5.62 -14.58
CA MET A 1 -20.06 -5.02 -13.49
C MET A 1 -19.13 -4.03 -12.84
N ASP A 2 -19.36 -2.75 -13.08
CA ASP A 2 -18.58 -1.70 -12.43
C ASP A 2 -19.02 -1.65 -10.97
N CYS A 3 -18.11 -1.97 -10.05
CA CYS A 3 -18.37 -2.05 -8.61
C CYS A 3 -18.32 -0.66 -7.93
N GLU A 4 -18.58 0.42 -8.66
CA GLU A 4 -18.53 1.78 -8.14
C GLU A 4 -19.65 1.97 -7.11
N GLY A 5 -19.28 2.20 -5.84
CA GLY A 5 -20.21 2.30 -4.72
C GLY A 5 -20.66 0.97 -4.09
N CYS A 6 -20.13 -0.18 -4.53
CA CYS A 6 -20.44 -1.47 -3.91
C CYS A 6 -19.78 -1.59 -2.52
N THR A 7 -20.58 -1.93 -1.50
CA THR A 7 -20.09 -2.20 -0.15
C THR A 7 -20.15 -3.70 0.15
N LEU A 8 -19.10 -4.22 0.79
CA LEU A 8 -18.99 -5.63 1.13
C LEU A 8 -18.56 -5.80 2.60
N LYS A 9 -19.41 -6.40 3.42
CA LYS A 9 -19.08 -6.69 4.82
C LYS A 9 -18.05 -7.82 4.89
N LEU A 10 -17.17 -7.80 5.91
CA LEU A 10 -16.16 -8.85 6.12
C LEU A 10 -16.78 -10.25 6.09
N LYS A 11 -17.88 -10.49 6.81
CA LYS A 11 -18.58 -11.79 6.81
C LYS A 11 -18.98 -12.26 5.41
N SER A 12 -19.46 -11.34 4.57
CA SER A 12 -19.86 -11.66 3.19
C SER A 12 -18.65 -11.95 2.33
N PHE A 13 -17.57 -11.18 2.48
CA PHE A 13 -16.32 -11.41 1.77
C PHE A 13 -15.68 -12.75 2.15
N LEU A 14 -15.69 -13.14 3.42
CA LEU A 14 -15.17 -14.44 3.87
C LEU A 14 -15.96 -15.60 3.25
N ARG A 15 -17.29 -15.49 3.17
CA ARG A 15 -18.12 -16.48 2.44
C ARG A 15 -17.77 -16.59 0.96
N ILE A 16 -17.43 -15.47 0.32
CA ILE A 16 -16.94 -15.48 -1.06
C ILE A 16 -15.60 -16.22 -1.13
N CYS A 17 -14.70 -16.03 -0.16
CA CYS A 17 -13.42 -16.74 -0.12
C CYS A 17 -13.60 -18.26 0.03
N ASP A 18 -14.55 -18.69 0.86
CA ASP A 18 -14.84 -20.11 1.12
C ASP A 18 -15.53 -20.82 -0.07
N ASP A 19 -16.12 -20.06 -1.00
CA ASP A 19 -16.73 -20.58 -2.23
C ASP A 19 -15.79 -20.34 -3.42
N GLN A 20 -15.15 -21.42 -3.91
CA GLN A 20 -14.19 -21.33 -5.00
C GLN A 20 -14.77 -20.67 -6.27
N GLN A 21 -16.03 -20.93 -6.61
CA GLN A 21 -16.61 -20.35 -7.82
C GLN A 21 -16.81 -18.84 -7.65
N GLN A 22 -17.41 -18.43 -6.52
CA GLN A 22 -17.63 -17.02 -6.21
C GLN A 22 -16.31 -16.26 -6.08
N LEU A 23 -15.30 -16.83 -5.43
CA LEU A 23 -13.97 -16.23 -5.31
C LEU A 23 -13.33 -15.99 -6.69
N LEU A 24 -13.37 -16.98 -7.57
CA LEU A 24 -12.80 -16.86 -8.90
C LEU A 24 -13.57 -15.85 -9.76
N GLU A 25 -14.89 -15.79 -9.64
CA GLU A 25 -15.71 -14.77 -10.32
C GLU A 25 -15.41 -13.36 -9.81
N PHE A 26 -15.26 -13.21 -8.49
CA PHE A 26 -14.86 -11.96 -7.85
C PHE A 26 -13.47 -11.50 -8.31
N LEU A 27 -12.47 -12.39 -8.34
CA LEU A 27 -11.12 -12.03 -8.78
C LEU A 27 -11.07 -11.71 -10.28
N LYS A 28 -11.88 -12.39 -11.10
CA LYS A 28 -12.04 -12.06 -12.52
C LYS A 28 -12.69 -10.70 -12.70
N SER A 29 -13.71 -10.34 -11.92
CA SER A 29 -14.38 -9.04 -12.08
C SER A 29 -13.47 -7.86 -11.78
N HIS A 30 -12.41 -8.06 -10.98
CA HIS A 30 -11.40 -7.06 -10.64
C HIS A 30 -10.11 -7.16 -11.47
N ASP A 31 -10.08 -7.97 -12.52
CA ASP A 31 -8.90 -8.23 -13.35
C ASP A 31 -7.65 -8.63 -12.54
N VAL A 32 -7.84 -9.33 -11.42
CA VAL A 32 -6.73 -9.85 -10.60
C VAL A 32 -6.20 -11.14 -11.21
N ILE A 33 -7.09 -11.92 -11.84
CA ILE A 33 -6.80 -13.14 -12.58
C ILE A 33 -7.41 -13.08 -13.98
N GLN A 34 -6.93 -13.91 -14.90
CA GLN A 34 -7.40 -13.86 -16.29
C GLN A 34 -8.85 -14.34 -16.43
N LYS A 35 -9.62 -13.59 -17.24
CA LYS A 35 -10.98 -13.97 -17.68
C LYS A 35 -10.95 -15.02 -18.78
N SER A 36 -9.94 -14.99 -19.64
CA SER A 36 -9.73 -15.92 -20.74
C SER A 36 -8.24 -16.05 -21.05
N VAL A 37 -7.85 -17.15 -21.67
CA VAL A 37 -6.47 -17.41 -22.10
C VAL A 37 -6.49 -17.99 -23.51
N ILE A 38 -5.66 -17.46 -24.39
CA ILE A 38 -5.41 -18.01 -25.72
C ILE A 38 -4.23 -18.98 -25.66
N CYS A 39 -4.38 -20.14 -26.28
CA CYS A 39 -3.32 -21.14 -26.40
C CYS A 39 -2.18 -20.62 -27.27
N SER A 40 -0.99 -20.44 -26.67
CA SER A 40 0.19 -19.97 -27.42
C SER A 40 0.68 -20.95 -28.49
N SER A 41 0.28 -22.23 -28.41
CA SER A 41 0.69 -23.25 -29.38
C SER A 41 -0.23 -23.36 -30.59
N CYS A 42 -1.50 -22.95 -30.50
CA CYS A 42 -2.46 -23.18 -31.58
C CYS A 42 -3.42 -22.02 -31.89
N GLY A 43 -3.37 -20.93 -31.11
CA GLY A 43 -4.20 -19.73 -31.31
C GLY A 43 -5.65 -19.84 -30.82
N GLU A 44 -6.10 -21.02 -30.37
CA GLU A 44 -7.48 -21.22 -29.91
C GLU A 44 -7.67 -20.79 -28.44
N PRO A 45 -8.89 -20.40 -28.04
CA PRO A 45 -9.23 -20.22 -26.63
C PRO A 45 -9.02 -21.50 -25.81
N ALA A 46 -8.33 -21.38 -24.69
CA ALA A 46 -8.18 -22.47 -23.72
C ALA A 46 -9.44 -22.59 -22.85
N THR A 47 -9.78 -23.81 -22.45
CA THR A 47 -10.87 -24.08 -21.51
C THR A 47 -10.34 -24.09 -20.08
N PHE A 48 -11.07 -23.46 -19.16
CA PHE A 48 -10.71 -23.45 -17.75
C PHE A 48 -11.16 -24.73 -17.04
N ASP A 49 -10.24 -25.38 -16.33
CA ASP A 49 -10.53 -26.49 -15.44
C ASP A 49 -10.65 -25.96 -14.00
N ASN A 50 -11.90 -25.81 -13.53
CA ASN A 50 -12.20 -25.34 -12.16
C ASN A 50 -11.56 -26.23 -11.08
N ARG A 51 -11.42 -27.54 -11.31
CA ARG A 51 -10.87 -28.46 -10.28
C ARG A 51 -9.36 -28.36 -10.17
N LYS A 52 -8.68 -28.19 -11.31
CA LYS A 52 -7.21 -28.11 -11.36
C LYS A 52 -6.67 -26.67 -11.39
N LEU A 53 -7.56 -25.68 -11.34
CA LEU A 53 -7.26 -24.25 -11.39
C LEU A 53 -6.26 -23.90 -12.52
N LYS A 54 -6.53 -24.43 -13.72
CA LYS A 54 -5.64 -24.25 -14.87
C LYS A 54 -6.40 -24.18 -16.19
N TRP A 55 -5.87 -23.41 -17.11
CA TRP A 55 -6.33 -23.32 -18.48
C TRP A 55 -5.68 -24.43 -19.30
N ARG A 56 -6.46 -25.13 -20.13
CA ARG A 56 -5.98 -26.19 -21.02
C ARG A 56 -6.54 -26.04 -22.42
N CYS A 57 -5.68 -26.23 -23.41
CA CYS A 57 -6.13 -26.31 -24.80
C CYS A 57 -6.79 -27.67 -25.07
N GLN A 58 -7.99 -27.67 -25.67
CA GLN A 58 -8.73 -28.89 -26.02
C GLN A 58 -8.50 -29.34 -27.48
N LYS A 59 -7.72 -28.58 -28.27
CA LYS A 59 -7.43 -28.91 -29.67
C LYS A 59 -6.70 -30.24 -29.77
N THR A 60 -7.15 -31.07 -30.71
CA THR A 60 -6.56 -32.37 -31.00
C THR A 60 -6.28 -32.46 -32.49
N LYS A 61 -5.16 -33.07 -32.87
CA LYS A 61 -4.77 -33.32 -34.26
C LYS A 61 -4.68 -34.82 -34.51
N LYS A 62 -5.11 -35.26 -35.68
CA LYS A 62 -4.92 -36.65 -36.14
C LYS A 62 -3.56 -36.73 -36.83
N VAL A 63 -2.73 -37.67 -36.43
CA VAL A 63 -1.40 -37.92 -37.01
C VAL A 63 -1.34 -39.38 -37.42
N LYS A 64 -0.93 -39.64 -38.66
CA LYS A 64 -0.77 -41.00 -39.17
C LYS A 64 0.59 -41.54 -38.71
N LYS A 65 0.62 -42.72 -38.09
CA LYS A 65 1.83 -43.40 -37.63
C LYS A 65 1.81 -44.82 -38.18
N GLY A 66 2.40 -45.01 -39.37
CA GLY A 66 2.24 -46.22 -40.17
C GLY A 66 0.80 -46.38 -40.69
N HIS A 67 0.18 -47.54 -40.42
CA HIS A 67 -1.21 -47.81 -40.80
C HIS A 67 -2.24 -47.31 -39.76
N LYS A 68 -1.80 -46.78 -38.61
CA LYS A 68 -2.69 -46.32 -37.53
C LYS A 68 -2.85 -44.80 -37.56
N ILE A 69 -4.06 -44.31 -37.27
CA ILE A 69 -4.34 -42.88 -37.02
C ILE A 69 -4.32 -42.65 -35.51
N GLN A 70 -3.41 -41.81 -35.03
CA GLN A 70 -3.30 -41.41 -33.63
C GLN A 70 -3.87 -40.00 -33.43
N LYS A 71 -4.67 -39.80 -32.38
CA LYS A 71 -5.15 -38.47 -31.98
C LYS A 71 -4.20 -37.90 -30.92
N ILE A 72 -3.54 -36.78 -31.23
CA ILE A 72 -2.61 -36.09 -30.33
C ILE A 72 -3.27 -34.80 -29.85
N SER A 73 -3.39 -34.62 -28.55
CA SER A 73 -3.87 -33.37 -27.94
C SER A 73 -2.79 -32.31 -27.88
N CYS A 74 -3.20 -31.05 -27.93
CA CYS A 74 -2.32 -29.95 -27.56
C CYS A 74 -1.90 -30.09 -26.09
N SER A 75 -0.61 -29.92 -25.80
CA SER A 75 -0.05 -30.01 -24.46
C SER A 75 -0.13 -28.69 -23.67
N PHE A 76 -0.57 -27.61 -24.30
CA PHE A 76 -0.65 -26.30 -23.67
C PHE A 76 -1.52 -26.34 -22.42
N SER A 77 -0.90 -25.96 -21.30
CA SER A 77 -1.54 -25.85 -19.98
C SER A 77 -0.83 -24.75 -19.20
N ILE A 78 -1.60 -23.90 -18.54
CA ILE A 78 -1.09 -22.80 -17.71
C ILE A 78 -1.97 -22.65 -16.47
N THR A 79 -1.35 -22.46 -15.31
CA THR A 79 -2.10 -22.30 -14.05
C THR A 79 -2.83 -20.95 -14.05
N ILE A 80 -3.92 -20.85 -13.30
CA ILE A 80 -4.65 -19.58 -13.14
C ILE A 80 -3.81 -18.48 -12.49
N ARG A 81 -2.70 -18.87 -11.83
CA ARG A 81 -1.80 -17.96 -11.13
C ARG A 81 -0.77 -17.32 -12.05
N LYS A 82 -0.43 -17.96 -13.16
CA LYS A 82 0.65 -17.51 -14.04
C LYS A 82 0.31 -16.14 -14.61
N GLY A 83 1.23 -15.18 -14.56
CA GLY A 83 1.00 -13.81 -15.02
C GLY A 83 -0.01 -13.05 -14.15
N THR A 84 -0.14 -13.40 -12.87
CA THR A 84 -1.01 -12.71 -11.92
C THR A 84 -0.23 -12.40 -10.64
N TRP A 85 -0.85 -11.63 -9.75
CA TRP A 85 -0.30 -11.35 -8.42
C TRP A 85 -0.06 -12.62 -7.58
N PHE A 86 -0.69 -13.74 -7.94
CA PHE A 86 -0.55 -15.04 -7.27
C PHE A 86 0.53 -15.97 -7.88
N GLU A 87 1.28 -15.57 -8.92
CA GLU A 87 2.14 -16.48 -9.69
C GLU A 87 3.13 -17.31 -8.85
N ASN A 88 3.77 -16.67 -7.88
CA ASN A 88 4.78 -17.29 -7.01
C ASN A 88 4.26 -17.52 -5.58
N ALA A 89 2.94 -17.45 -5.39
CA ALA A 89 2.33 -17.66 -4.09
C ALA A 89 2.43 -19.14 -3.67
N ASN A 90 2.97 -19.38 -2.47
CA ASN A 90 3.06 -20.72 -1.88
C ASN A 90 1.82 -21.11 -1.03
N ILE A 91 0.79 -20.25 -0.98
CA ILE A 91 -0.48 -20.52 -0.27
C ILE A 91 -1.65 -20.59 -1.26
N SER A 92 -2.82 -21.08 -0.84
CA SER A 92 -4.02 -21.09 -1.67
C SER A 92 -4.49 -19.66 -2.01
N ILE A 93 -5.23 -19.49 -3.11
CA ILE A 93 -5.81 -18.19 -3.50
C ILE A 93 -6.82 -17.75 -2.44
N GLU A 94 -7.60 -18.70 -1.92
CA GLU A 94 -8.49 -18.53 -0.77
C GLU A 94 -7.75 -17.97 0.44
N ALA A 95 -6.72 -18.65 0.95
CA ALA A 95 -5.97 -18.19 2.12
C ALA A 95 -5.36 -16.79 1.92
N ALA A 96 -4.85 -16.51 0.72
CA ALA A 96 -4.34 -15.18 0.37
C ALA A 96 -5.43 -14.11 0.43
N CYS A 97 -6.61 -14.38 -0.14
CA CYS A 97 -7.73 -13.45 -0.15
C CYS A 97 -8.32 -13.24 1.25
N THR A 98 -8.47 -14.32 2.04
CA THR A 98 -8.88 -14.25 3.44
C THR A 98 -7.90 -13.40 4.27
N LEU A 99 -6.59 -13.59 4.08
CA LEU A 99 -5.55 -12.77 4.72
C LEU A 99 -5.69 -11.29 4.35
N ILE A 100 -5.89 -10.98 3.06
CA ILE A 100 -6.15 -9.61 2.59
C ILE A 100 -7.37 -9.02 3.31
N GLY A 101 -8.47 -9.76 3.39
CA GLY A 101 -9.70 -9.32 4.04
C GLY A 101 -9.50 -8.93 5.50
N TYR A 102 -8.80 -9.77 6.26
CA TYR A 102 -8.43 -9.45 7.64
C TYR A 102 -7.45 -8.26 7.72
N PHE A 103 -6.46 -8.19 6.84
CA PHE A 103 -5.48 -7.10 6.81
C PHE A 103 -6.14 -5.72 6.65
N VAL A 104 -7.06 -5.59 5.68
CA VAL A 104 -7.71 -4.31 5.37
C VAL A 104 -8.76 -3.93 6.41
N THR A 105 -9.31 -4.91 7.13
CA THR A 105 -10.30 -4.67 8.18
C THR A 105 -9.66 -4.35 9.54
N MET A 106 -8.60 -5.07 9.92
CA MET A 106 -8.03 -5.03 11.26
C MET A 106 -6.75 -4.17 11.36
N ASN A 107 -6.67 -3.35 12.40
CA ASN A 107 -5.42 -2.66 12.75
C ASN A 107 -4.43 -3.61 13.45
N PRO A 108 -3.11 -3.36 13.36
CA PRO A 108 -2.16 -4.10 14.17
C PRO A 108 -2.41 -3.92 15.69
N PRO A 109 -1.98 -4.88 16.54
CA PRO A 109 -1.33 -6.14 16.19
C PRO A 109 -2.35 -7.19 15.69
N ARG A 110 -2.03 -7.85 14.58
CA ARG A 110 -2.87 -8.91 13.98
C ARG A 110 -2.11 -10.21 13.67
N GLN A 111 -0.80 -10.24 13.93
CA GLN A 111 0.09 -11.35 13.56
C GLN A 111 -0.39 -12.69 14.14
N LYS A 112 -0.50 -12.79 15.47
CA LYS A 112 -0.88 -14.03 16.14
C LYS A 112 -2.32 -14.47 15.82
N PHE A 113 -3.22 -13.51 15.63
CA PHE A 113 -4.57 -13.78 15.16
C PHE A 113 -4.52 -14.46 13.77
N LEU A 114 -3.81 -13.88 12.81
CA LEU A 114 -3.69 -14.43 11.46
C LEU A 114 -2.97 -15.79 11.42
N GLU A 115 -1.96 -16.00 12.26
CA GLU A 115 -1.27 -17.30 12.38
C GLU A 115 -2.23 -18.41 12.82
N THR A 116 -3.07 -18.13 13.82
CA THR A 116 -4.07 -19.09 14.32
C THR A 116 -5.22 -19.26 13.34
N GLU A 117 -5.77 -18.16 12.83
CA GLU A 117 -6.97 -18.17 11.99
C GLU A 117 -6.74 -18.83 10.62
N LEU A 118 -5.53 -18.69 10.06
CA LEU A 118 -5.17 -19.26 8.76
C LEU A 118 -4.31 -20.52 8.86
N GLU A 119 -3.98 -20.96 10.08
CA GLU A 119 -3.05 -22.07 10.35
C GLU A 119 -1.72 -21.93 9.59
N MET A 120 -1.21 -20.70 9.51
CA MET A 120 -0.02 -20.35 8.73
C MET A 120 1.18 -20.04 9.60
N SER A 121 2.38 -20.33 9.07
CA SER A 121 3.63 -19.96 9.74
C SER A 121 3.76 -18.44 9.88
N SER A 122 4.42 -18.01 10.97
CA SER A 122 4.72 -16.60 11.22
C SER A 122 5.40 -15.92 10.04
N ARG A 123 6.37 -16.61 9.42
CA ARG A 123 7.09 -16.13 8.24
C ARG A 123 6.14 -15.88 7.07
N SER A 124 5.27 -16.84 6.77
CA SER A 124 4.29 -16.70 5.68
C SER A 124 3.35 -15.51 5.92
N ILE A 125 2.86 -15.32 7.15
CA ILE A 125 1.99 -14.16 7.48
C ILE A 125 2.74 -12.83 7.30
N VAL A 126 4.00 -12.75 7.72
CA VAL A 126 4.83 -11.54 7.55
C VAL A 126 5.03 -11.24 6.06
N ASP A 127 5.41 -12.25 5.27
CA ASP A 127 5.65 -12.11 3.83
C ASP A 127 4.38 -11.63 3.10
N TRP A 128 3.23 -12.21 3.42
CA TRP A 128 1.95 -11.78 2.83
C TRP A 128 1.51 -10.39 3.27
N CYS A 129 1.71 -10.03 4.54
CA CYS A 129 1.49 -8.66 5.00
C CYS A 129 2.41 -7.66 4.28
N ASN A 130 3.65 -8.06 3.93
CA ASN A 130 4.55 -7.24 3.14
C ASN A 130 4.05 -7.09 1.70
N PHE A 131 3.65 -8.16 1.02
CA PHE A 131 3.10 -8.08 -0.34
C PHE A 131 1.89 -7.15 -0.44
N ILE A 132 0.98 -7.19 0.54
CA ILE A 132 -0.17 -6.27 0.58
C ILE A 132 0.31 -4.83 0.77
N ARG A 133 1.26 -4.59 1.69
CA ARG A 133 1.80 -3.24 1.91
C ARG A 133 2.56 -2.69 0.72
N GLU A 134 3.26 -3.52 -0.04
CA GLU A 134 3.93 -3.11 -1.27
C GLU A 134 2.93 -2.60 -2.32
N ALA A 135 1.82 -3.33 -2.52
CA ALA A 135 0.76 -2.88 -3.42
C ALA A 135 0.13 -1.55 -2.95
N LEU A 136 -0.11 -1.41 -1.63
CA LEU A 136 -0.59 -0.16 -1.05
C LEU A 136 0.42 0.98 -1.17
N LEU A 137 1.73 0.69 -1.07
CA LEU A 137 2.78 1.68 -1.22
C LEU A 137 2.80 2.22 -2.64
N SER A 138 2.81 1.35 -3.66
CA SER A 138 2.69 1.74 -5.08
C SER A 138 1.48 2.66 -5.29
N TRP A 139 0.32 2.24 -4.80
CA TRP A 139 -0.91 3.05 -4.87
C TRP A 139 -0.78 4.39 -4.17
N SER A 140 -0.19 4.43 -2.97
CA SER A 140 -0.06 5.68 -2.21
C SER A 140 0.86 6.69 -2.88
N ILE A 141 1.92 6.23 -3.56
CA ILE A 141 2.84 7.08 -4.32
C ILE A 141 2.11 7.69 -5.52
N GLU A 142 1.38 6.87 -6.28
CA GLU A 142 0.61 7.31 -7.46
C GLU A 142 -0.54 8.27 -7.11
N ASN A 143 -1.06 8.17 -5.89
CA ASN A 143 -2.16 9.01 -5.40
C ASN A 143 -1.67 10.16 -4.51
N SER A 144 -0.35 10.33 -4.37
CA SER A 144 0.21 11.44 -3.61
C SER A 144 0.02 12.77 -4.37
N LYS A 145 -0.33 13.82 -3.63
CA LYS A 145 -0.53 15.18 -4.15
C LYS A 145 -0.06 16.19 -3.12
N GLN A 146 0.36 17.36 -3.59
CA GLN A 146 0.58 18.49 -2.70
C GLN A 146 -0.75 18.96 -2.09
N ILE A 147 -0.69 19.47 -0.87
CA ILE A 147 -1.83 20.03 -0.13
C ILE A 147 -1.67 21.55 0.05
N GLY A 148 -2.77 22.22 0.41
CA GLY A 148 -2.78 23.66 0.66
C GLY A 148 -2.94 24.50 -0.61
N GLY A 149 -2.37 25.70 -0.58
CA GLY A 149 -2.47 26.74 -1.61
C GLY A 149 -2.89 28.09 -1.01
N PRO A 150 -3.02 29.14 -1.84
CA PRO A 150 -3.49 30.43 -1.39
C PRO A 150 -4.84 30.32 -0.67
N ASN A 151 -4.92 30.91 0.53
CA ASN A 151 -6.08 30.88 1.44
C ASN A 151 -6.38 29.51 2.09
N CYS A 152 -5.50 28.52 1.98
CA CYS A 152 -5.59 27.27 2.73
C CYS A 152 -4.69 27.30 3.97
N ILE A 153 -5.08 26.53 4.99
CA ILE A 153 -4.32 26.38 6.23
C ILE A 153 -3.83 24.95 6.37
N VAL A 154 -2.51 24.78 6.52
CA VAL A 154 -1.88 23.48 6.78
C VAL A 154 -1.24 23.46 8.16
N GLU A 155 -1.71 22.57 9.04
CA GLU A 155 -1.07 22.28 10.32
C GLU A 155 0.08 21.30 10.10
N ILE A 156 1.29 21.62 10.55
CA ILE A 156 2.47 20.74 10.49
C ILE A 156 2.96 20.38 11.91
N ASP A 157 3.52 19.19 12.06
CA ASP A 157 4.11 18.72 13.33
C ASP A 157 5.06 17.53 13.11
N GLU A 158 5.89 17.22 14.10
CA GLU A 158 6.76 16.05 14.14
C GLU A 158 6.36 15.04 15.22
N ALA A 159 6.37 13.76 14.86
CA ALA A 159 6.19 12.68 15.80
C ALA A 159 7.36 11.70 15.77
N LYS A 160 7.97 11.47 16.94
CA LYS A 160 8.93 10.37 17.11
C LYS A 160 8.22 9.04 17.38
N PHE A 161 8.58 8.00 16.64
CA PHE A 161 8.15 6.61 16.81
C PHE A 161 9.29 5.77 17.38
N GLY A 162 8.98 4.91 18.36
CA GLY A 162 10.02 4.10 19.03
C GLY A 162 10.78 4.85 20.14
N LYS A 163 10.11 5.73 20.88
CA LYS A 163 10.69 6.38 22.08
C LYS A 163 10.81 5.38 23.23
N ARG A 164 11.87 5.49 24.03
CA ARG A 164 11.99 4.79 25.32
C ARG A 164 10.80 5.09 26.23
N LYS A 165 10.30 4.08 26.93
CA LYS A 165 9.33 4.28 28.02
C LYS A 165 10.08 4.89 29.21
N TYR A 166 9.69 6.08 29.67
CA TYR A 166 10.26 6.79 30.83
C TYR A 166 11.78 7.04 30.79
N HIS A 167 12.39 7.15 29.60
CA HIS A 167 13.85 7.29 29.43
C HIS A 167 14.71 6.16 30.03
N ARG A 168 14.09 5.10 30.57
CA ARG A 168 14.74 3.92 31.17
C ARG A 168 14.72 2.73 30.19
N GLY A 169 15.69 1.82 30.31
CA GLY A 169 15.79 0.61 29.49
C GLY A 169 16.57 0.78 28.18
N ARG A 170 16.41 -0.14 27.22
CA ARG A 170 17.19 -0.23 25.95
C ARG A 170 17.15 1.09 25.15
N VAL A 171 18.30 1.55 24.60
CA VAL A 171 18.32 2.68 23.64
C VAL A 171 17.57 2.24 22.39
N ILE A 172 16.54 3.00 22.00
CA ILE A 172 15.88 2.84 20.71
C ILE A 172 16.04 4.19 20.02
N ASP A 173 16.70 4.18 18.87
CA ASP A 173 16.99 5.40 18.12
C ASP A 173 15.70 6.04 17.61
N GLY A 174 14.75 5.20 17.18
CA GLY A 174 13.40 5.58 16.77
C GLY A 174 13.38 6.24 15.39
N GLN A 175 12.20 6.32 14.78
CA GLN A 175 11.98 6.98 13.50
C GLN A 175 11.28 8.31 13.73
N TRP A 176 11.76 9.38 13.10
CA TRP A 176 10.99 10.62 13.00
C TRP A 176 10.00 10.52 11.85
N LEU A 177 8.76 10.90 12.12
CA LEU A 177 7.75 11.19 11.11
C LEU A 177 7.48 12.68 11.14
N PHE A 178 7.30 13.25 9.96
CA PHE A 178 6.84 14.62 9.77
C PHE A 178 5.54 14.57 8.96
N GLY A 179 4.58 15.41 9.31
CA GLY A 179 3.28 15.40 8.66
C GLY A 179 2.65 16.76 8.59
N GLY A 180 1.73 16.91 7.64
CA GLY A 180 0.92 18.10 7.44
C GLY A 180 -0.53 17.73 7.23
N PHE A 181 -1.45 18.53 7.76
CA PHE A 181 -2.89 18.36 7.66
C PHE A 181 -3.54 19.65 7.18
N GLU A 182 -4.21 19.60 6.03
CA GLU A 182 -4.95 20.73 5.49
C GLU A 182 -6.33 20.83 6.11
N ARG A 183 -6.67 21.98 6.70
CA ARG A 183 -7.92 22.15 7.45
C ARG A 183 -9.14 22.12 6.55
N GLU A 184 -9.06 22.68 5.35
CA GLU A 184 -10.18 22.85 4.43
C GLU A 184 -10.53 21.50 3.78
N SER A 185 -9.55 20.87 3.12
CA SER A 185 -9.73 19.63 2.37
C SER A 185 -9.72 18.36 3.24
N LYS A 186 -9.17 18.45 4.46
CA LYS A 186 -8.88 17.31 5.37
C LYS A 186 -7.86 16.31 4.80
N GLU A 187 -7.20 16.66 3.70
CA GLU A 187 -6.08 15.93 3.11
C GLU A 187 -4.83 16.08 3.98
N LEU A 188 -3.89 15.15 3.86
CA LEU A 188 -2.69 15.15 4.67
C LEU A 188 -1.50 14.48 3.99
N PHE A 189 -0.31 14.81 4.44
CA PHE A 189 0.90 14.03 4.22
C PHE A 189 1.51 13.53 5.53
N VAL A 190 2.13 12.34 5.53
CA VAL A 190 2.94 11.77 6.61
C VAL A 190 4.13 11.09 5.96
N ILE A 191 5.33 11.52 6.34
CA ILE A 191 6.59 11.10 5.71
C ILE A 191 7.58 10.70 6.79
N ALA A 192 8.29 9.59 6.58
CA ALA A 192 9.44 9.23 7.40
C ALA A 192 10.63 10.14 7.05
N VAL A 193 11.19 10.80 8.06
CA VAL A 193 12.34 11.70 7.91
C VAL A 193 13.52 11.22 8.76
N PRO A 194 14.77 11.34 8.28
CA PRO A 194 15.94 10.86 9.01
C PRO A 194 16.20 11.69 10.28
N ASP A 195 15.91 12.98 10.22
CA ASP A 195 16.08 13.92 11.30
C ASP A 195 15.06 15.05 11.17
N LYS A 196 15.17 15.99 12.10
CA LYS A 196 14.28 17.12 12.24
C LYS A 196 15.05 18.44 11.99
N SER A 197 16.07 18.41 11.14
CA SER A 197 16.81 19.62 10.78
C SER A 197 15.94 20.55 9.93
N THR A 198 16.19 21.85 9.99
CA THR A 198 15.52 22.85 9.14
C THR A 198 15.58 22.47 7.66
N ALA A 199 16.75 22.00 7.18
CA ALA A 199 16.93 21.60 5.79
C ALA A 199 16.03 20.41 5.41
N THR A 200 15.97 19.37 6.24
CA THR A 200 15.11 18.21 6.02
C THR A 200 13.64 18.60 5.98
N LEU A 201 13.18 19.34 7.00
CA LEU A 201 11.75 19.69 7.13
C LEU A 201 11.31 20.66 6.04
N LEU A 202 12.11 21.68 5.73
CA LEU A 202 11.81 22.64 4.66
C LEU A 202 11.73 21.95 3.30
N SER A 203 12.63 21.00 3.02
CA SER A 203 12.57 20.20 1.79
C SER A 203 11.25 19.41 1.68
N VAL A 204 10.82 18.79 2.78
CA VAL A 204 9.53 18.08 2.81
C VAL A 204 8.36 19.04 2.64
N ILE A 205 8.37 20.20 3.30
CA ILE A 205 7.32 21.22 3.16
C ILE A 205 7.21 21.67 1.70
N LYS A 206 8.32 22.09 1.07
CA LYS A 206 8.31 22.52 -0.35
C LYS A 206 7.84 21.42 -1.31
N THR A 207 8.12 20.16 -0.99
CA THR A 207 7.69 19.03 -1.82
C THR A 207 6.20 18.73 -1.66
N ASN A 208 5.60 18.98 -0.49
CA ASN A 208 4.25 18.50 -0.16
C ASN A 208 3.20 19.59 0.07
N VAL A 209 3.62 20.86 0.21
CA VAL A 209 2.74 22.00 0.46
C VAL A 209 2.88 23.00 -0.66
N LEU A 210 1.75 23.44 -1.21
CA LEU A 210 1.71 24.44 -2.28
C LEU A 210 2.16 25.82 -1.75
N PRO A 211 2.90 26.62 -2.54
CA PRO A 211 3.24 27.99 -2.16
C PRO A 211 1.99 28.86 -1.91
N GLY A 212 2.15 29.89 -1.07
CA GLY A 212 1.07 30.78 -0.65
C GLY A 212 0.16 30.21 0.44
N THR A 213 0.45 29.00 0.94
CA THR A 213 -0.25 28.39 2.08
C THR A 213 0.07 29.09 3.40
N THR A 214 -0.94 29.21 4.27
CA THR A 214 -0.72 29.55 5.68
C THR A 214 -0.38 28.28 6.46
N ILE A 215 0.85 28.18 6.94
CA ILE A 215 1.33 27.05 7.74
C ILE A 215 1.15 27.37 9.22
N MET A 216 0.54 26.44 9.97
CA MET A 216 0.42 26.48 11.42
C MET A 216 1.34 25.43 12.05
N SER A 217 2.19 25.84 12.99
CA SER A 217 3.07 24.92 13.73
C SER A 217 3.28 25.35 15.18
N ASP A 218 4.00 24.54 15.96
CA ASP A 218 4.55 24.99 17.23
C ASP A 218 5.65 26.06 17.01
N CYS A 219 6.03 26.78 18.08
CA CYS A 219 7.08 27.82 18.05
C CYS A 219 8.51 27.26 17.86
N TRP A 220 8.69 26.29 16.98
CA TRP A 220 10.00 25.70 16.77
C TRP A 220 10.84 26.49 15.76
N LYS A 221 12.07 26.84 16.18
CA LYS A 221 13.02 27.67 15.40
C LYS A 221 13.28 27.19 13.98
N ALA A 222 13.08 25.91 13.69
CA ALA A 222 13.27 25.37 12.35
C ALA A 222 12.37 26.05 11.31
N TYR A 223 11.23 26.59 11.74
CA TYR A 223 10.21 27.16 10.87
C TYR A 223 10.32 28.67 10.64
N ASN A 224 11.26 29.36 11.30
CA ASN A 224 11.42 30.81 11.18
C ASN A 224 11.74 31.29 9.75
N CYS A 225 12.11 30.39 8.84
CA CYS A 225 12.40 30.68 7.45
C CYS A 225 11.18 30.60 6.51
N LEU A 226 10.02 30.14 6.99
CA LEU A 226 8.87 29.86 6.13
C LEU A 226 8.34 31.10 5.40
N ASP A 227 8.33 32.26 6.05
CA ASP A 227 7.88 33.52 5.43
C ASP A 227 8.75 33.92 4.23
N THR A 228 10.05 33.63 4.29
CA THR A 228 10.99 33.90 3.19
C THR A 228 10.95 32.84 2.08
N GLU A 229 10.24 31.74 2.31
CA GLU A 229 10.18 30.57 1.42
C GLU A 229 8.83 30.43 0.70
N GLY A 230 8.03 31.49 0.72
CA GLY A 230 6.76 31.57 -0.01
C GLY A 230 5.56 31.02 0.76
N PHE A 231 5.65 30.89 2.07
CA PHE A 231 4.56 30.50 2.96
C PHE A 231 4.22 31.65 3.90
N GLN A 232 3.05 31.61 4.54
CA GLN A 232 2.75 32.47 5.69
C GLN A 232 2.83 31.63 6.95
N HIS A 233 3.57 32.06 7.97
CA HIS A 233 3.73 31.26 9.18
C HIS A 233 2.93 31.81 10.35
N LEU A 234 2.09 30.95 10.95
CA LEU A 234 1.43 31.20 12.22
C LEU A 234 1.93 30.20 13.26
N THR A 235 2.33 30.69 14.42
CA THR A 235 2.87 29.85 15.50
C THR A 235 1.94 29.77 16.70
N VAL A 236 1.91 28.61 17.36
CA VAL A 236 1.26 28.45 18.67
C VAL A 236 2.29 28.14 19.73
N ASN A 237 2.25 28.89 20.84
CA ASN A 237 3.10 28.61 21.98
C ASN A 237 2.41 27.65 22.97
N HIS A 238 2.65 26.35 22.79
CA HIS A 238 2.09 25.28 23.61
C HIS A 238 2.50 25.31 25.11
N ASN A 239 3.48 26.14 25.51
CA ASN A 239 3.81 26.30 26.93
C ASN A 239 2.81 27.19 27.68
N TYR A 240 2.11 28.08 26.96
CA TYR A 240 1.21 29.06 27.57
C TYR A 240 -0.25 28.79 27.20
N ASN A 241 -0.53 28.39 25.95
CA ASN A 241 -1.89 28.28 25.44
C ASN A 241 -2.09 27.02 24.56
N PHE A 242 -3.24 26.35 24.70
CA PHE A 242 -3.66 25.23 23.83
C PHE A 242 -4.28 25.68 22.50
N VAL A 243 -4.75 26.91 22.47
CA VAL A 243 -5.23 27.66 21.30
C VAL A 243 -4.70 29.07 21.50
N ASP A 244 -4.04 29.62 20.49
CA ASP A 244 -3.57 31.00 20.58
C ASP A 244 -4.78 31.95 20.75
N PRO A 245 -4.86 32.74 21.83
CA PRO A 245 -6.07 33.50 22.15
C PRO A 245 -6.31 34.67 21.20
N ASP A 246 -5.28 35.18 20.53
CA ASP A 246 -5.37 36.33 19.64
C ASP A 246 -5.63 35.91 18.18
N THR A 247 -5.05 34.79 17.75
CA THR A 247 -5.13 34.30 16.36
C THR A 247 -6.04 33.08 16.19
N GLY A 248 -6.42 32.39 17.27
CA GLY A 248 -7.17 31.13 17.22
C GLY A 248 -6.36 29.93 16.71
N THR A 249 -5.05 30.08 16.54
CA THR A 249 -4.15 29.07 15.95
C THR A 249 -4.03 27.84 16.87
N HIS A 250 -4.10 26.63 16.31
CA HIS A 250 -3.91 25.36 17.03
C HIS A 250 -3.47 24.22 16.08
N THR A 251 -2.79 23.21 16.61
CA THR A 251 -2.29 22.02 15.86
C THR A 251 -3.02 20.72 16.25
N GLN A 252 -4.22 20.85 16.83
CA GLN A 252 -5.00 19.72 17.36
C GLN A 252 -5.36 18.66 16.31
N ASN A 253 -5.50 19.03 15.03
CA ASN A 253 -5.84 18.06 14.00
C ASN A 253 -4.66 17.15 13.72
N ILE A 254 -3.46 17.71 13.51
CA ILE A 254 -2.25 16.91 13.26
C ILE A 254 -1.88 16.05 14.49
N GLU A 255 -2.08 16.55 15.72
CA GLU A 255 -1.93 15.75 16.94
C GLU A 255 -2.87 14.53 16.99
N ARG A 256 -4.14 14.71 16.56
CA ARG A 256 -5.09 13.62 16.40
C ARG A 256 -4.63 12.62 15.34
N ILE A 257 -4.12 13.10 14.20
CA ILE A 257 -3.56 12.23 13.15
C ILE A 257 -2.45 11.34 13.70
N TRP A 258 -1.56 11.86 14.56
CA TRP A 258 -0.52 11.03 15.16
C TRP A 258 -1.06 9.86 15.98
N ARG A 259 -2.20 10.02 16.66
CA ARG A 259 -2.86 8.90 17.36
C ARG A 259 -3.37 7.85 16.36
N GLU A 260 -3.95 8.28 15.24
CA GLU A 260 -4.45 7.39 14.19
C GLU A 260 -3.31 6.63 13.50
N VAL A 261 -2.21 7.32 13.18
CA VAL A 261 -0.99 6.72 12.61
C VAL A 261 -0.41 5.68 13.58
N ARG A 262 -0.28 6.02 14.88
CA ARG A 262 0.19 5.08 15.92
C ARG A 262 -0.69 3.84 16.06
N ALA A 263 -2.00 3.97 15.88
CA ALA A 263 -2.91 2.83 15.93
C ALA A 263 -2.76 1.89 14.70
N ASN A 264 -2.23 2.40 13.58
CA ASN A 264 -2.04 1.64 12.35
C ASN A 264 -0.62 1.05 12.20
N ILE A 265 0.34 1.48 13.01
CA ILE A 265 1.72 0.97 12.99
C ILE A 265 1.89 -0.09 14.11
N PRO A 266 2.41 -1.30 13.80
CA PRO A 266 2.67 -2.32 14.81
C PRO A 266 3.62 -1.84 15.92
N ARG A 267 3.46 -2.36 17.14
CA ARG A 267 4.34 -2.02 18.28
C ARG A 267 5.78 -2.56 18.12
N TYR A 268 5.93 -3.68 17.42
CA TYR A 268 7.19 -4.40 17.20
C TYR A 268 7.43 -4.58 15.69
N GLY A 269 8.66 -4.91 15.27
CA GLY A 269 8.98 -5.09 13.84
C GLY A 269 8.99 -3.79 13.04
N ARG A 270 9.32 -2.67 13.70
CA ARG A 270 9.40 -1.32 13.12
C ARG A 270 10.81 -1.00 12.66
N SER A 271 11.31 -1.74 11.67
CA SER A 271 12.51 -1.28 10.95
C SER A 271 12.16 0.01 10.21
N GLU A 272 13.08 0.96 10.16
CA GLU A 272 13.00 2.18 9.34
C GLU A 272 12.61 1.84 7.90
N TYR A 273 13.19 0.77 7.35
CA TYR A 273 12.91 0.25 6.01
C TYR A 273 11.42 -0.04 5.73
N HIS A 274 10.63 -0.38 6.75
CA HIS A 274 9.22 -0.72 6.57
C HIS A 274 8.28 0.46 6.82
N MET A 275 8.79 1.62 7.26
CA MET A 275 7.94 2.71 7.74
C MET A 275 6.97 3.21 6.68
N ASP A 276 7.46 3.47 5.48
CA ASP A 276 6.63 3.95 4.36
C ASP A 276 5.54 2.95 3.99
N SER A 277 5.86 1.66 4.01
CA SER A 277 4.89 0.59 3.77
C SER A 277 3.78 0.53 4.85
N TYR A 278 4.10 0.88 6.11
CA TYR A 278 3.10 0.99 7.16
C TYR A 278 2.24 2.25 7.02
N ILE A 279 2.85 3.38 6.65
CA ILE A 279 2.16 4.64 6.37
C ILE A 279 1.18 4.45 5.20
N ALA A 280 1.56 3.72 4.15
CA ALA A 280 0.66 3.38 3.04
C ALA A 280 -0.58 2.59 3.51
N GLY A 281 -0.39 1.65 4.45
CA GLY A 281 -1.51 0.94 5.09
C GLY A 281 -2.45 1.86 5.87
N PHE A 282 -1.91 2.87 6.54
CA PHE A 282 -2.68 3.92 7.21
C PHE A 282 -3.47 4.76 6.19
N TYR A 283 -2.81 5.25 5.13
CA TYR A 283 -3.45 6.04 4.08
C TYR A 283 -4.64 5.33 3.46
N PHE A 284 -4.50 4.06 3.12
CA PHE A 284 -5.57 3.27 2.54
C PHE A 284 -6.80 3.21 3.46
N LYS A 285 -6.59 2.91 4.74
CA LYS A 285 -7.68 2.83 5.72
C LYS A 285 -8.31 4.17 6.03
N ARG A 286 -7.53 5.26 5.95
CA ARG A 286 -8.04 6.61 6.13
C ARG A 286 -8.86 7.06 4.91
N LYS A 287 -8.40 6.77 3.70
CA LYS A 287 -9.12 7.08 2.46
C LYS A 287 -10.46 6.34 2.40
N TYR A 288 -10.50 5.12 2.92
CA TYR A 288 -11.69 4.28 3.01
C TYR A 288 -12.03 3.99 4.49
N PRO A 289 -12.59 4.98 5.23
CA PRO A 289 -12.84 4.83 6.66
C PRO A 289 -13.89 3.77 6.95
N ASP A 290 -14.88 3.62 6.08
CA ASP A 290 -15.78 2.47 6.11
C ASP A 290 -15.08 1.23 5.56
N HIS A 291 -14.86 0.25 6.44
CA HIS A 291 -14.25 -1.02 6.07
C HIS A 291 -14.97 -1.76 4.94
N THR A 292 -16.28 -1.54 4.76
CA THR A 292 -17.04 -2.26 3.73
C THR A 292 -16.67 -1.83 2.31
N GLN A 293 -16.09 -0.64 2.15
CA GLN A 293 -15.63 -0.13 0.86
C GLN A 293 -14.24 -0.67 0.48
N ARG A 294 -13.49 -1.23 1.44
CA ARG A 294 -12.06 -1.55 1.25
C ARG A 294 -11.82 -2.74 0.33
N PHE A 295 -12.71 -3.72 0.29
CA PHE A 295 -12.48 -4.97 -0.45
C PHE A 295 -12.31 -4.74 -1.94
N HIS A 296 -13.28 -4.10 -2.60
CA HIS A 296 -13.16 -3.79 -4.03
C HIS A 296 -11.92 -2.94 -4.33
N GLN A 297 -11.61 -1.97 -3.47
CA GLN A 297 -10.48 -1.07 -3.65
C GLN A 297 -9.13 -1.79 -3.55
N ILE A 298 -8.93 -2.67 -2.57
CA ILE A 298 -7.65 -3.39 -2.45
C ILE A 298 -7.41 -4.33 -3.65
N PHE A 299 -8.46 -4.97 -4.19
CA PHE A 299 -8.31 -5.84 -5.35
C PHE A 299 -8.07 -5.06 -6.65
N ASN A 300 -8.66 -3.87 -6.80
CA ASN A 300 -8.30 -2.95 -7.88
C ASN A 300 -6.83 -2.53 -7.80
N ILE A 301 -6.35 -2.16 -6.60
CA ILE A 301 -4.95 -1.81 -6.35
C ILE A 301 -4.02 -2.99 -6.70
N ILE A 302 -4.36 -4.20 -6.28
CA ILE A 302 -3.60 -5.42 -6.59
C ILE A 302 -3.52 -5.66 -8.11
N SER A 303 -4.63 -5.47 -8.84
CA SER A 303 -4.64 -5.62 -10.29
C SER A 303 -3.70 -4.61 -10.97
N LEU A 304 -3.76 -3.34 -10.56
CA LEU A 304 -2.91 -2.27 -11.09
C LEU A 304 -1.43 -2.52 -10.77
N ASP A 305 -1.09 -2.86 -9.52
CA ASP A 305 0.27 -3.19 -9.11
C ASP A 305 0.86 -4.34 -9.95
N ASN A 306 0.07 -5.39 -10.21
CA ASN A 306 0.49 -6.49 -11.06
C ASN A 306 0.72 -6.04 -12.52
N LYS A 307 -0.17 -5.21 -13.10
CA LYS A 307 -0.01 -4.67 -14.46
C LYS A 307 1.27 -3.83 -14.58
N LEU A 308 1.56 -2.97 -13.60
CA LEU A 308 2.79 -2.16 -13.55
C LEU A 308 4.04 -3.04 -13.47
N LYS A 309 4.03 -4.09 -12.64
CA LYS A 309 5.15 -5.03 -12.51
C LYS A 309 5.42 -5.78 -13.82
N GLN A 310 4.38 -6.11 -14.59
CA GLN A 310 4.50 -6.76 -15.90
C GLN A 310 5.00 -5.81 -16.99
N ASN A 311 4.49 -4.58 -17.05
CA ASN A 311 4.94 -3.56 -18.02
C ASN A 311 6.43 -3.24 -17.84
N ASN A 312 6.85 -3.07 -16.59
CA ASN A 312 8.25 -2.85 -16.30
C ASN A 312 9.13 -4.07 -16.65
N ALA A 313 8.60 -5.30 -16.54
CA ALA A 313 9.32 -6.53 -16.92
C ALA A 313 9.45 -6.71 -18.45
N THR A 314 8.56 -6.08 -19.22
CA THR A 314 8.51 -6.16 -20.69
C THR A 314 9.18 -4.99 -21.40
N GLY A 315 9.76 -4.03 -20.67
CA GLY A 315 10.64 -2.98 -21.22
C GLY A 315 9.94 -1.70 -21.69
N LEU A 316 8.65 -1.53 -21.43
CA LEU A 316 7.95 -0.26 -21.63
C LEU A 316 8.32 0.68 -20.48
N LYS A 317 9.23 1.63 -20.76
CA LYS A 317 9.65 2.69 -19.85
C LYS A 317 8.49 3.64 -19.54
N SER A 318 7.68 3.34 -18.54
CA SER A 318 7.01 4.40 -17.77
C SER A 318 7.95 4.81 -16.64
N VAL A 319 8.22 6.10 -16.54
CA VAL A 319 9.12 6.73 -15.56
C VAL A 319 8.57 6.50 -14.14
N LEU A 320 8.95 5.38 -13.54
CA LEU A 320 8.97 5.18 -12.10
C LEU A 320 10.12 4.22 -11.81
N PHE A 321 11.05 4.71 -10.98
CA PHE A 321 12.35 4.11 -10.70
C PHE A 321 12.24 2.62 -10.37
N ARG A 322 12.76 1.77 -11.27
CA ARG A 322 13.16 0.40 -10.95
C ARG A 322 14.65 0.41 -10.65
N THR A 323 15.01 0.08 -9.41
CA THR A 323 16.12 -0.86 -9.22
C THR A 323 15.52 -2.25 -9.06
N LYS A 324 15.93 -3.15 -9.96
CA LYS A 324 15.55 -4.57 -10.03
C LYS A 324 15.72 -5.24 -8.66
N ILE A 325 14.79 -6.08 -8.22
CA ILE A 325 15.10 -7.40 -7.61
C ILE A 325 13.89 -8.33 -7.80
N GLY A 326 14.14 -9.49 -8.37
CA GLY A 326 13.53 -10.75 -7.92
C GLY A 326 14.65 -11.79 -7.82
N PRO A 327 14.36 -13.05 -7.50
CA PRO A 327 13.66 -13.56 -6.32
C PRO A 327 14.66 -13.92 -5.21
N PHE A 328 14.23 -13.88 -3.94
CA PHE A 328 14.89 -14.54 -2.79
C PHE A 328 16.43 -14.45 -2.69
N LYS A 329 16.94 -13.39 -2.02
CA LYS A 329 18.01 -13.41 -0.99
C LYS A 329 18.48 -11.96 -0.76
N GLY A 330 18.35 -11.48 0.48
CA GLY A 330 18.99 -10.24 0.95
C GLY A 330 18.45 -8.95 0.32
N TYR A 331 17.36 -8.41 0.84
CA TYR A 331 16.81 -7.13 0.38
C TYR A 331 17.50 -5.96 1.08
N HIS A 332 18.35 -5.27 0.31
CA HIS A 332 18.91 -3.96 0.61
C HIS A 332 18.38 -2.93 -0.40
N ILE A 333 17.98 -1.78 0.15
CA ILE A 333 17.77 -0.45 -0.48
C ILE A 333 16.44 -0.28 -1.25
N PHE A 334 15.41 0.17 -0.53
CA PHE A 334 14.47 1.14 -1.10
C PHE A 334 15.18 2.50 -1.09
N LEU A 335 15.15 3.21 -2.23
CA LEU A 335 15.57 4.60 -2.30
C LEU A 335 14.69 5.38 -1.32
N THR A 336 15.26 5.75 -0.19
CA THR A 336 14.64 6.73 0.71
C THR A 336 14.63 8.08 0.00
N LEU A 337 13.77 9.02 0.42
CA LEU A 337 13.73 10.42 -0.04
C LEU A 337 15.11 11.14 -0.07
N LYS A 338 16.18 10.54 0.49
CA LYS A 338 17.57 10.97 0.37
C LYS A 338 18.10 11.00 -1.08
N ASP A 339 17.61 10.14 -1.97
CA ASP A 339 18.17 10.03 -3.33
C ASP A 339 17.56 11.03 -4.33
N LEU A 340 16.44 11.68 -3.97
CA LEU A 340 15.84 12.78 -4.76
C LEU A 340 16.49 14.14 -4.49
N ALA A 341 17.37 14.27 -3.50
CA ALA A 341 18.09 15.50 -3.19
C ALA A 341 19.43 15.63 -3.94
N ARG A 342 19.72 14.74 -4.90
CA ARG A 342 20.96 14.74 -5.72
C ARG A 342 20.70 14.62 -7.23
N LEU A 343 19.47 14.80 -7.67
CA LEU A 343 19.11 15.19 -9.04
C LEU A 343 18.60 16.62 -9.00
#